data_AF-A0A522Q6H8-F1
#
_entry.id   AF-A0A522Q6H8-F1
#
_cell.length_a   1.000
_cell.length_b   1.000
_cell.length_c   1.000
_cell.angle_alpha   90.00
_cell.angle_beta   90.00
_cell.angle_gamma   90.00
#
_symmetry.space_group_name_H-M   'P 1'
#
loop_
_entity.id
_entity.type
_entity.pdbx_description
1 polymer ?
#
loop_
_entity_poly.entity_id
_entity_poly.type
_entity_poly.pdbx_seq_one_letter_code
_entity_poly.pdbx_strand_id
1 'polypeptide(L)'
;MKRRILMVILTGPLLFGLPGLHLLHGQTCSDDEGMVQSYVQGIADLVGTVKKESLSDFANDYHQQSCLTRLTLSLGIVDSLVDCLNKAAKDPAATQEQVATAKGKLEKYTKLKSTLEQDHDSLKAAKDAKTAKSIIEKFVISA
;
A
#
# COMPACT_ATOMS: atom_id res chain seq x y z
N MET A 1 -40.71 -18.88 63.86
CA MET A 1 -40.27 -20.07 63.11
C MET A 1 -41.00 -20.14 61.78
N LYS A 2 -40.25 -20.17 60.67
CA LYS A 2 -40.51 -20.87 59.38
C LYS A 2 -39.81 -20.10 58.25
N ARG A 3 -38.54 -20.46 58.02
CA ARG A 3 -37.79 -20.13 56.80
C ARG A 3 -38.51 -20.79 55.62
N ARG A 4 -38.82 -20.02 54.57
CA ARG A 4 -39.13 -20.56 53.25
C ARG A 4 -37.91 -20.36 52.37
N ILE A 5 -37.21 -21.45 52.10
CA ILE A 5 -36.16 -21.56 51.10
C ILE A 5 -36.89 -21.75 49.77
N LEU A 6 -36.67 -20.86 48.80
CA LEU A 6 -37.15 -21.08 47.43
C LEU A 6 -36.00 -20.84 46.44
N MET A 7 -35.57 -21.97 45.87
CA MET A 7 -34.81 -22.23 44.65
C MET A 7 -34.39 -21.02 43.79
N VAL A 8 -33.07 -20.82 43.69
CA VAL A 8 -32.42 -20.06 42.62
C VAL A 8 -32.40 -20.94 41.39
N ILE A 9 -33.20 -20.59 40.38
CA ILE A 9 -33.14 -21.21 39.05
C ILE A 9 -31.98 -20.53 38.30
N LEU A 10 -30.86 -21.25 38.15
CA LEU A 10 -29.80 -20.90 37.19
C LEU A 10 -30.32 -21.15 35.78
N THR A 11 -30.80 -20.10 35.11
CA THR A 11 -30.90 -20.07 33.65
C THR A 11 -29.83 -19.12 33.12
N GLY A 12 -28.71 -19.70 32.68
CA GLY A 12 -27.85 -19.05 31.70
C GLY A 12 -28.65 -18.75 30.42
N PRO A 13 -28.27 -17.71 29.70
CA PRO A 13 -27.32 -17.97 28.62
C PRO A 13 -26.05 -17.13 28.78
N LEU A 14 -24.92 -17.81 28.62
CA LEU A 14 -23.64 -17.23 28.21
C LEU A 14 -23.81 -16.56 26.85
N LEU A 15 -24.38 -15.35 26.83
CA LEU A 15 -24.14 -14.41 25.75
C LEU A 15 -22.90 -13.63 26.14
N PHE A 16 -21.76 -14.24 25.84
CA PHE A 16 -20.57 -13.49 25.45
C PHE A 16 -20.98 -12.60 24.27
N GLY A 17 -21.52 -11.43 24.56
CA GLY A 17 -21.52 -10.31 23.63
C GLY A 17 -20.06 -9.93 23.44
N LEU A 18 -19.38 -10.61 22.53
CA LEU A 18 -18.03 -10.29 22.07
C LEU A 18 -17.97 -8.79 21.75
N PRO A 19 -17.24 -7.97 22.51
CA PRO A 19 -16.85 -6.66 22.04
C PRO A 19 -15.66 -6.89 21.11
N GLY A 20 -15.91 -7.27 19.85
CA GLY A 20 -14.78 -7.62 18.99
C GLY A 20 -15.03 -8.34 17.68
N LEU A 21 -16.19 -8.19 17.04
CA LEU A 21 -16.22 -8.31 15.58
C LEU A 21 -15.99 -6.92 15.03
N HIS A 22 -14.74 -6.51 15.18
CA HIS A 22 -14.16 -5.40 14.44
C HIS A 22 -14.59 -5.54 12.98
N LEU A 23 -15.50 -4.66 12.56
CA LEU A 23 -15.70 -4.24 11.18
C LEU A 23 -14.41 -3.53 10.72
N LEU A 24 -13.28 -4.26 10.69
CA LEU A 24 -12.00 -3.80 10.16
C LEU A 24 -11.93 -4.01 8.65
N HIS A 25 -12.84 -4.78 8.04
CA HIS A 25 -12.76 -5.18 6.63
C HIS A 25 -12.79 -4.00 5.63
N GLY A 26 -13.42 -2.86 5.98
CA GLY A 26 -13.42 -1.66 5.14
C GLY A 26 -12.19 -0.77 5.28
N GLN A 27 -11.40 -0.98 6.34
CA GLN A 27 -10.28 -0.12 6.75
C GLN A 27 -8.91 -0.79 6.50
N THR A 28 -8.88 -2.05 6.05
CA THR A 28 -7.62 -2.83 6.05
C THR A 28 -6.59 -2.39 5.02
N CYS A 29 -7.02 -1.94 3.83
CA CYS A 29 -6.08 -1.60 2.74
C CYS A 29 -6.01 -0.10 2.43
N SER A 30 -6.84 0.73 3.07
CA SER A 30 -6.88 2.17 2.81
C SER A 30 -5.61 2.89 3.25
N ASP A 31 -5.02 2.45 4.36
CA ASP A 31 -3.81 3.05 4.90
C ASP A 31 -2.62 2.78 3.95
N ASP A 32 -2.46 1.53 3.53
CA ASP A 32 -1.47 1.13 2.52
C ASP A 32 -1.71 1.87 1.19
N GLU A 33 -2.96 2.02 0.75
CA GLU A 33 -3.32 2.78 -0.45
C GLU A 33 -2.93 4.27 -0.34
N GLY A 34 -3.21 4.91 0.79
CA GLY A 34 -2.78 6.29 1.06
C GLY A 34 -1.26 6.43 1.09
N MET A 35 -0.56 5.44 1.65
CA MET A 35 0.90 5.40 1.62
C MET A 35 1.43 5.26 0.18
N VAL A 36 0.91 4.32 -0.62
CA VAL A 36 1.31 4.18 -2.03
C VAL A 36 1.14 5.50 -2.79
N GLN A 37 0.00 6.17 -2.62
CA GLN A 37 -0.25 7.46 -3.27
C GLN A 37 0.77 8.52 -2.85
N SER A 38 1.07 8.62 -1.56
CA SER A 38 2.06 9.59 -1.04
C SER A 38 3.47 9.34 -1.60
N TYR A 39 3.90 8.08 -1.63
CA TYR A 39 5.22 7.72 -2.14
C TYR A 39 5.33 7.89 -3.66
N VAL A 40 4.31 7.51 -4.42
CA VAL A 40 4.26 7.75 -5.87
C VAL A 40 4.29 9.24 -6.18
N GLN A 41 3.54 10.06 -5.45
CA GLN A 41 3.60 11.51 -5.59
C GLN A 41 5.01 12.03 -5.31
N GLY A 42 5.65 11.55 -4.24
CA GLY A 42 7.02 11.91 -3.92
C GLY A 42 8.05 11.51 -4.99
N ILE A 43 7.80 10.46 -5.78
CA ILE A 43 8.62 10.11 -6.95
C ILE A 43 8.31 11.06 -8.11
N ALA A 44 7.04 11.34 -8.38
CA ALA A 44 6.62 12.25 -9.45
C ALA A 44 7.19 13.68 -9.24
N ASP A 45 7.20 14.16 -7.99
CA ASP A 45 7.78 15.45 -7.63
C ASP A 45 9.30 15.47 -7.88
N LEU A 46 10.01 14.40 -7.50
CA LEU A 46 11.44 14.25 -7.76
C LEU A 46 11.72 14.23 -9.27
N VAL A 47 10.93 13.50 -10.06
CA VAL A 47 11.02 13.50 -11.54
C VAL A 47 10.81 14.91 -12.08
N GLY A 48 9.85 15.66 -11.52
CA GLY A 48 9.58 17.06 -11.87
C GLY A 48 10.76 17.99 -11.60
N THR A 49 11.51 17.77 -10.52
CA THR A 49 12.76 18.48 -10.23
C THR A 49 13.87 18.07 -11.20
N VAL A 50 14.08 16.76 -11.35
CA VAL A 50 15.13 16.21 -12.23
C VAL A 50 14.98 16.71 -13.66
N LYS A 51 13.75 16.84 -14.18
CA LYS A 51 13.52 17.37 -15.54
C LYS A 51 13.99 18.81 -15.77
N LYS A 52 14.13 19.61 -14.71
CA LYS A 52 14.42 21.05 -14.79
C LYS A 52 15.85 21.42 -14.41
N GLU A 53 16.51 20.55 -13.65
CA GLU A 53 17.86 20.81 -13.13
C GLU A 53 18.98 20.43 -14.11
N SER A 54 20.17 20.96 -13.85
CA SER A 54 21.37 20.61 -14.59
C SER A 54 21.89 19.21 -14.20
N LEU A 55 22.76 18.64 -15.02
CA LEU A 55 23.44 17.38 -14.66
C LEU A 55 24.34 17.54 -13.41
N SER A 56 24.88 18.74 -13.18
CA SER A 56 25.70 19.02 -12.00
C SER A 56 24.86 18.98 -10.73
N ASP A 57 23.69 19.62 -10.74
CA ASP A 57 22.79 19.67 -9.58
C ASP A 57 22.27 18.27 -9.26
N PHE A 58 21.82 17.53 -10.29
CA PHE A 58 21.41 16.13 -10.15
C PHE A 58 22.45 15.26 -9.41
N ALA A 59 23.73 15.42 -9.77
CA ALA A 59 24.82 14.66 -9.17
C ALA A 59 25.14 15.12 -7.75
N ASN A 60 25.19 16.44 -7.52
CA ASN A 60 25.51 17.04 -6.23
C ASN A 60 24.43 16.78 -5.18
N ASP A 61 23.16 16.71 -5.60
CA ASP A 61 22.00 16.46 -4.75
C ASP A 61 21.64 14.97 -4.64
N TYR A 62 22.53 14.08 -5.14
CA TYR A 62 22.40 12.62 -5.04
C TYR A 62 21.03 12.08 -5.51
N HIS A 63 20.47 12.67 -6.56
CA HIS A 63 19.10 12.37 -6.99
C HIS A 63 18.92 10.94 -7.50
N GLN A 64 19.96 10.32 -8.07
CA GLN A 64 19.93 8.88 -8.39
C GLN A 64 19.66 8.03 -7.14
N GLN A 65 20.43 8.23 -6.07
CA GLN A 65 20.29 7.45 -4.84
C GLN A 65 18.97 7.75 -4.13
N SER A 66 18.57 9.02 -4.09
CA SER A 66 17.26 9.44 -3.55
C SER A 66 16.10 8.74 -4.27
N CYS A 67 16.16 8.70 -5.61
CA CYS A 67 15.14 8.05 -6.42
C CYS A 67 15.11 6.52 -6.20
N LEU A 68 16.26 5.85 -6.16
CA LEU A 68 16.36 4.41 -5.85
C LEU A 68 15.76 4.07 -4.49
N THR A 69 16.06 4.86 -3.45
CA THR A 69 15.49 4.66 -2.11
C THR A 69 13.97 4.81 -2.14
N ARG A 70 13.44 5.84 -2.82
CA ARG A 70 11.98 6.03 -2.95
C ARG A 70 11.32 4.88 -3.69
N LEU A 71 11.88 4.42 -4.81
CA LEU A 71 11.37 3.26 -5.56
C LEU A 71 11.36 1.99 -4.70
N THR A 72 12.44 1.74 -3.94
CA THR A 72 12.53 0.58 -3.04
C THR A 72 11.44 0.61 -1.97
N LEU A 73 11.22 1.77 -1.33
CA LEU A 73 10.17 1.95 -0.33
C LEU A 73 8.77 1.79 -0.94
N SER A 74 8.53 2.39 -2.11
CA SER A 74 7.27 2.26 -2.83
C SER A 74 6.95 0.80 -3.15
N LEU A 75 7.93 0.03 -3.62
CA LEU A 75 7.76 -1.39 -3.94
C LEU A 75 7.33 -2.19 -2.70
N GLY A 76 7.97 -1.98 -1.55
CA GLY A 76 7.59 -2.67 -0.32
C GLY A 76 6.16 -2.36 0.14
N ILE A 77 5.70 -1.12 -0.01
CA ILE A 77 4.33 -0.71 0.37
C ILE A 77 3.32 -1.24 -0.65
N VAL A 78 3.63 -1.19 -1.94
CA VAL A 78 2.77 -1.77 -2.99
C VAL A 78 2.63 -3.28 -2.80
N ASP A 79 3.67 -3.99 -2.37
CA ASP A 79 3.59 -5.41 -2.02
C ASP A 79 2.59 -5.66 -0.87
N SER A 80 2.69 -4.87 0.21
CA SER A 80 1.72 -4.94 1.32
C SER A 80 0.28 -4.71 0.85
N LEU A 81 0.09 -3.68 0.01
CA LEU A 81 -1.22 -3.34 -0.54
C LEU A 81 -1.78 -4.46 -1.42
N VAL A 82 -0.97 -5.01 -2.33
CA VAL A 82 -1.35 -6.13 -3.21
C VAL A 82 -1.75 -7.34 -2.38
N ASP A 83 -1.00 -7.66 -1.33
CA ASP A 83 -1.32 -8.76 -0.42
C ASP A 83 -2.61 -8.51 0.35
N CYS A 84 -2.82 -7.28 0.83
CA CYS A 84 -4.06 -6.88 1.50
C CYS A 84 -5.27 -7.04 0.57
N LEU A 85 -5.18 -6.53 -0.66
CA LEU A 85 -6.24 -6.59 -1.66
C LEU A 85 -6.53 -8.03 -2.11
N ASN A 86 -5.50 -8.86 -2.22
CA ASN A 86 -5.65 -10.28 -2.54
C ASN A 86 -6.40 -11.04 -1.43
N LYS A 87 -6.15 -10.71 -0.16
CA LYS A 87 -6.93 -11.24 0.98
C LYS A 87 -8.37 -10.74 0.95
N ALA A 88 -8.57 -9.44 0.74
CA ALA A 88 -9.91 -8.84 0.65
C ALA A 88 -10.74 -9.44 -0.51
N ALA A 89 -10.12 -9.74 -1.65
CA ALA A 89 -10.78 -10.35 -2.80
C ALA A 89 -11.20 -11.82 -2.59
N LYS A 90 -10.75 -12.46 -1.50
CA LYS A 90 -11.01 -13.86 -1.15
C LYS A 90 -11.79 -14.00 0.15
N ASP A 91 -12.16 -12.89 0.78
CA ASP A 91 -12.87 -12.88 2.05
C ASP A 91 -14.30 -13.45 1.86
N PRO A 92 -14.65 -14.57 2.50
CA PRO A 92 -15.99 -15.17 2.40
C PRO A 92 -17.07 -14.31 3.09
N ALA A 93 -16.70 -13.36 3.95
CA ALA A 93 -17.61 -12.45 4.62
C ALA A 93 -17.88 -11.16 3.82
N ALA A 94 -17.12 -10.90 2.75
CA ALA A 94 -17.27 -9.71 1.92
C ALA A 94 -18.46 -9.81 0.96
N THR A 95 -19.09 -8.67 0.67
CA THR A 95 -20.12 -8.58 -0.37
C THR A 95 -19.50 -8.73 -1.77
N GLN A 96 -20.31 -9.10 -2.76
CA GLN A 96 -19.83 -9.19 -4.16
C GLN A 96 -19.25 -7.86 -4.66
N GLU A 97 -19.82 -6.73 -4.25
CA GLU A 97 -19.34 -5.39 -4.60
C GLU A 97 -17.96 -5.09 -3.97
N GLN A 98 -17.76 -5.47 -2.71
CA GLN A 98 -16.47 -5.34 -2.03
C GLN A 98 -15.39 -6.21 -2.71
N VAL A 99 -15.73 -7.46 -3.06
CA VAL A 99 -14.82 -8.35 -3.80
C VAL A 99 -14.48 -7.79 -5.17
N ALA A 100 -15.47 -7.27 -5.91
CA ALA A 100 -15.24 -6.65 -7.21
C ALA A 100 -14.33 -5.41 -7.11
N THR A 101 -14.56 -4.57 -6.10
CA THR A 101 -13.72 -3.41 -5.80
C THR A 101 -12.28 -3.81 -5.47
N ALA A 102 -12.09 -4.81 -4.61
CA ALA A 102 -10.78 -5.32 -4.25
C ALA A 102 -10.03 -5.87 -5.47
N LYS A 103 -10.71 -6.61 -6.37
CA LYS A 103 -10.12 -7.12 -7.61
C LYS A 103 -9.71 -5.99 -8.57
N GLY A 104 -10.55 -4.97 -8.73
CA GLY A 104 -10.21 -3.81 -9.57
C GLY A 104 -8.99 -3.06 -9.05
N LYS A 105 -8.90 -2.84 -7.74
CA LYS A 105 -7.71 -2.27 -7.10
C LYS A 105 -6.49 -3.17 -7.23
N LEU A 106 -6.65 -4.49 -7.07
CA LEU A 106 -5.56 -5.46 -7.18
C LEU A 106 -4.91 -5.39 -8.58
N GLU A 107 -5.71 -5.34 -9.64
CA GLU A 107 -5.21 -5.18 -11.01
C GLU A 107 -4.44 -3.86 -11.18
N LYS A 108 -5.03 -2.74 -10.70
CA LYS A 108 -4.40 -1.41 -10.74
C LYS A 108 -3.02 -1.41 -10.07
N TYR A 109 -2.94 -1.89 -8.83
CA TYR A 109 -1.69 -1.85 -8.06
C TYR A 109 -0.67 -2.90 -8.48
N THR A 110 -1.11 -4.03 -9.07
CA THR A 110 -0.19 -4.98 -9.72
C THR A 110 0.49 -4.34 -10.93
N LYS A 111 -0.26 -3.58 -11.74
CA LYS A 111 0.32 -2.85 -12.88
C LYS A 111 1.30 -1.77 -12.41
N LEU A 112 0.94 -1.00 -11.37
CA LEU A 112 1.84 -0.03 -10.76
C LEU A 112 3.13 -0.69 -10.27
N LYS A 113 3.02 -1.83 -9.59
CA LYS A 113 4.17 -2.62 -9.11
C LYS A 113 5.13 -2.92 -10.26
N SER A 114 4.64 -3.49 -11.36
CA SER A 114 5.48 -3.82 -12.50
C SER A 114 6.17 -2.60 -13.12
N THR A 115 5.50 -1.45 -13.17
CA THR A 115 6.14 -0.19 -13.61
C THR A 115 7.25 0.24 -12.65
N LEU A 116 7.01 0.22 -11.34
CA LEU A 116 8.01 0.56 -10.33
C LEU A 116 9.22 -0.40 -10.35
N GLU A 117 9.00 -1.70 -10.58
CA GLU A 117 10.06 -2.70 -10.71
C GLU A 117 10.93 -2.41 -11.94
N GLN A 118 10.30 -2.15 -13.09
CA GLN A 118 11.01 -1.81 -14.32
C GLN A 118 11.85 -0.52 -14.17
N ASP A 119 11.27 0.52 -13.56
CA ASP A 119 11.93 1.80 -13.33
C ASP A 119 13.09 1.65 -12.33
N HIS A 120 12.89 0.89 -11.26
CA HIS A 120 13.91 0.57 -10.27
C HIS A 120 15.10 -0.17 -10.90
N ASP A 121 14.84 -1.25 -11.65
CA ASP A 121 15.90 -2.08 -12.23
C ASP A 121 16.67 -1.32 -13.32
N SER A 122 15.96 -0.52 -14.12
CA SER A 122 16.58 0.36 -15.11
C SER A 122 17.51 1.38 -14.44
N LEU A 123 17.04 2.05 -13.39
CA LEU A 123 17.84 3.05 -12.67
C LEU A 123 19.02 2.41 -11.92
N LYS A 124 18.84 1.24 -11.34
CA LYS A 124 19.89 0.49 -10.64
C LYS A 124 21.00 0.04 -11.60
N ALA A 125 20.66 -0.24 -12.85
CA ALA A 125 21.63 -0.58 -13.89
C ALA A 125 22.41 0.63 -14.45
N ALA A 126 22.01 1.87 -14.12
CA ALA A 126 22.69 3.07 -14.57
C ALA A 126 24.09 3.19 -13.95
N LYS A 127 25.12 3.28 -14.80
CA LYS A 127 26.54 3.31 -14.37
C LYS A 127 27.07 4.72 -14.12
N ASP A 128 26.34 5.74 -14.53
CA ASP A 128 26.76 7.12 -14.47
C ASP A 128 25.54 8.06 -14.29
N ALA A 129 25.80 9.25 -13.76
CA ALA A 129 24.78 10.22 -13.44
C ALA A 129 23.99 10.70 -14.67
N LYS A 130 24.62 10.75 -15.86
CA LYS A 130 23.97 11.20 -17.09
C LYS A 130 22.92 10.18 -17.55
N THR A 131 23.28 8.91 -17.52
CA THR A 131 22.37 7.80 -17.81
C THR A 131 21.23 7.75 -16.78
N ALA A 132 21.55 7.85 -15.49
CA ALA A 132 20.56 7.84 -14.42
C ALA A 132 19.53 8.98 -14.55
N LYS A 133 20.00 10.21 -14.79
CA LYS A 133 19.14 11.37 -15.04
C LYS A 133 18.22 11.16 -16.22
N SER A 134 18.75 10.68 -17.35
CA SER A 134 17.94 10.40 -18.55
C SER A 134 16.88 9.31 -18.33
N ILE A 135 17.15 8.33 -17.46
CA ILE A 135 16.17 7.30 -17.07
C ILE A 135 15.06 7.93 -16.24
N ILE A 136 15.41 8.67 -15.18
CA ILE A 136 14.42 9.29 -14.27
C ILE A 136 13.51 10.29 -15.02
N GLU A 137 14.05 11.04 -15.98
CA GLU A 137 13.26 11.96 -16.82
C GLU A 137 12.16 11.26 -17.63
N LYS A 138 12.29 9.95 -17.88
CA LYS A 138 11.33 9.16 -18.65
C LYS A 138 10.29 8.46 -17.79
N PHE A 139 10.41 8.49 -16.47
CA PHE A 139 9.43 7.87 -15.58
C PHE A 139 8.03 8.46 -15.81
N VAL A 140 7.06 7.56 -15.93
CA VAL A 140 5.62 7.87 -16.02
C VAL A 140 4.92 7.07 -14.93
N ILE A 141 4.95 7.60 -13.71
CA ILE A 141 4.42 6.93 -12.52
C ILE A 141 3.19 7.70 -12.04
N SER A 142 2.08 6.99 -11.90
CA SER A 142 0.81 7.50 -11.36
C SER A 142 0.12 6.40 -10.56
N ALA A 143 -0.40 6.74 -9.38
CA ALA A 143 -0.96 5.78 -8.41
C ALA A 143 -2.40 5.38 -8.73
#